data_AF-A0A172QXW0-F1
#
_entry.id   AF-A0A172QXW0-F1
#
_cell.length_a   1.000
_cell.length_b   1.000
_cell.length_c   1.000
_cell.angle_alpha   90.00
_cell.angle_beta   90.00
_cell.angle_gamma   90.00
#
_symmetry.space_group_name_H-M   'P 1'
#
loop_
_entity.id
_entity.type
_entity.pdbx_description
1 polymer ?
#
loop_
_entity_poly.entity_id
_entity_poly.type
_entity_poly.pdbx_seq_one_letter_code
_entity_poly.pdbx_strand_id
1 'polypeptide(L)'
;MFHLSPSDNFTVPLVIAIALALIVLVQLYVAIRRSTLYALSLTAIGLSMAGYAVLMIPPVEEWLTATVGIRAISPLLKDVFLFISLVSVSMVWGKINVPRKVSIPAQTLVFIMPITAYLSWISNRALCAFETTPEFQACAQAQPLGFASQLYTYFLVLTFLIITVIFMWSIIGPHNPEKTAGRILFSALVATILWTATATVGVFEVFYTGELGPDQYLLRTPLGLLASLLWMTTVIYLPAQRIVTAMLFRRWTQPLMEKLSTSKSPSLIFGDGARYTVTDAMDALRFMLHKDGVEIVFCESTDPVSTLVAYLEGRELPTKVGLPAAASTSVQRAWLVMVSRELQKTRKGAHEASSISS
;
A
#
# COMPACT_ATOMS: atom_id res chain seq x y z
N MET A 1 -30.33 -28.26 -2.12
CA MET A 1 -30.84 -27.06 -2.81
C MET A 1 -30.84 -25.93 -1.79
N PHE A 2 -29.74 -25.19 -1.67
CA PHE A 2 -29.65 -24.07 -0.73
C PHE A 2 -30.21 -22.83 -1.42
N HIS A 3 -31.39 -22.39 -0.98
CA HIS A 3 -31.94 -21.10 -1.35
C HIS A 3 -31.07 -20.00 -0.73
N LEU A 4 -30.21 -19.39 -1.55
CA LEU A 4 -29.56 -18.12 -1.19
C LEU A 4 -30.59 -17.00 -1.34
N SER A 5 -30.77 -16.23 -0.27
CA SER A 5 -31.70 -15.10 -0.20
C SER A 5 -31.27 -13.98 -1.16
N PRO A 6 -32.20 -13.31 -1.88
CA PRO A 6 -31.89 -12.22 -2.82
C PRO A 6 -31.28 -10.98 -2.15
N SER A 7 -31.26 -10.91 -0.82
CA SER A 7 -30.60 -9.84 -0.04
C SER A 7 -29.07 -9.90 -0.05
N ASP A 8 -28.48 -11.07 -0.31
CA ASP A 8 -27.01 -11.25 -0.25
C ASP A 8 -26.30 -10.96 -1.59
N ASN A 9 -27.07 -10.83 -2.68
CA ASN A 9 -26.54 -10.49 -4.01
C ASN A 9 -26.14 -9.02 -4.17
N PHE A 10 -26.61 -8.13 -3.28
CA PHE A 10 -26.29 -6.70 -3.36
C PHE A 10 -25.17 -6.26 -2.42
N THR A 11 -24.93 -6.97 -1.31
CA THR A 11 -23.96 -6.57 -0.29
C THR A 11 -22.53 -6.77 -0.76
N VAL A 12 -22.23 -7.88 -1.43
CA VAL A 12 -20.88 -8.18 -1.95
C VAL A 12 -20.44 -7.18 -3.03
N PRO A 13 -21.20 -6.91 -4.11
CA PRO A 13 -20.81 -5.91 -5.11
C PRO A 13 -20.80 -4.48 -4.56
N LEU A 14 -21.67 -4.15 -3.60
CA LEU A 14 -21.66 -2.84 -2.92
C LEU A 14 -20.39 -2.65 -2.08
N VAL A 15 -19.97 -3.65 -1.29
CA VAL A 15 -18.74 -3.59 -0.50
C VAL A 15 -17.52 -3.50 -1.41
N ILE A 16 -17.51 -4.21 -2.54
CA ILE A 16 -16.47 -4.11 -3.56
C ILE A 16 -16.45 -2.72 -4.20
N ALA A 17 -17.60 -2.15 -4.55
CA ALA A 17 -17.71 -0.81 -5.12
C ALA A 17 -17.24 0.27 -4.13
N ILE A 18 -17.58 0.14 -2.85
CA ILE A 18 -17.11 1.03 -1.77
C ILE A 18 -15.59 0.90 -1.59
N ALA A 19 -15.04 -0.32 -1.62
CA ALA A 19 -13.61 -0.55 -1.55
C ALA A 19 -12.87 0.08 -2.75
N LEU A 20 -13.39 -0.11 -3.97
CA LEU A 20 -12.86 0.50 -5.19
C LEU A 20 -12.91 2.04 -5.13
N ALA A 21 -14.03 2.61 -4.67
CA ALA A 21 -14.19 4.06 -4.51
C ALA A 21 -13.22 4.64 -3.47
N LEU A 22 -13.02 3.94 -2.35
CA LEU A 22 -12.02 4.32 -1.33
C LEU A 22 -10.60 4.26 -1.90
N ILE A 23 -10.27 3.25 -2.70
CA ILE A 23 -8.95 3.16 -3.36
C ILE A 23 -8.74 4.32 -4.32
N VAL A 24 -9.76 4.68 -5.11
CA VAL A 24 -9.70 5.82 -6.05
C VAL A 24 -9.55 7.15 -5.30
N LEU A 25 -10.25 7.35 -4.20
CA LEU A 25 -10.10 8.54 -3.34
C LEU A 25 -8.70 8.63 -2.73
N VAL A 26 -8.15 7.50 -2.28
CA VAL A 26 -6.76 7.41 -1.81
C VAL A 26 -5.77 7.69 -2.96
N GLN A 27 -6.07 7.26 -4.20
CA GLN A 27 -5.25 7.57 -5.38
C GLN A 27 -5.22 9.05 -5.69
N LEU A 28 -6.38 9.71 -5.66
CA LEU A 28 -6.49 11.14 -5.91
C LEU A 28 -5.61 11.91 -4.91
N TYR A 29 -5.64 11.50 -3.64
CA TYR A 29 -4.84 12.09 -2.58
C TYR A 29 -3.33 11.86 -2.75
N VAL A 30 -2.91 10.69 -3.23
CA VAL A 30 -1.50 10.35 -3.45
C VAL A 30 -0.94 10.98 -4.73
N ALA A 31 -1.73 11.06 -5.79
CA ALA A 31 -1.37 11.74 -7.04
C ALA A 31 -1.00 13.21 -6.80
N ILE A 32 -1.67 13.86 -5.85
CA ILE A 32 -1.42 15.26 -5.46
C ILE A 32 -0.05 15.45 -4.77
N ARG A 33 0.61 14.40 -4.23
CA ARG A 33 1.83 14.53 -3.39
C ARG A 33 3.18 14.18 -4.04
N ARG A 34 3.27 14.08 -5.38
CA ARG A 34 4.55 13.85 -6.13
C ARG A 34 5.38 12.60 -5.78
N SER A 35 4.96 11.73 -4.85
CA SER A 35 5.58 10.41 -4.58
C SER A 35 4.89 9.28 -5.36
N THR A 36 4.64 9.51 -6.65
CA THR A 36 3.51 8.91 -7.37
C THR A 36 3.75 7.48 -7.84
N LEU A 37 4.92 7.14 -8.40
CA LEU A 37 5.11 5.87 -9.10
C LEU A 37 5.02 4.62 -8.21
N TYR A 38 5.63 4.62 -7.01
CA TYR A 38 5.60 3.46 -6.11
C TYR A 38 4.21 3.23 -5.50
N ALA A 39 3.52 4.31 -5.16
CA ALA A 39 2.18 4.20 -4.63
C ALA A 39 1.17 3.80 -5.72
N LEU A 40 1.27 4.40 -6.91
CA LEU A 40 0.44 4.02 -8.05
C LEU A 40 0.64 2.55 -8.45
N SER A 41 1.88 2.06 -8.48
CA SER A 41 2.15 0.65 -8.77
C SER A 41 1.59 -0.29 -7.70
N LEU A 42 1.80 -0.02 -6.40
CA LEU A 42 1.18 -0.81 -5.34
C LEU A 42 -0.35 -0.85 -5.45
N THR A 43 -0.95 0.26 -5.84
CA THR A 43 -2.41 0.37 -5.94
C THR A 43 -2.95 -0.32 -7.18
N ALA A 44 -2.22 -0.26 -8.29
CA ALA A 44 -2.53 -1.01 -9.48
C ALA A 44 -2.48 -2.51 -9.19
N ILE A 45 -1.47 -2.99 -8.43
CA ILE A 45 -1.39 -4.39 -7.97
C ILE A 45 -2.58 -4.73 -7.06
N GLY A 46 -2.90 -3.87 -6.09
CA GLY A 46 -4.03 -4.12 -5.18
C GLY A 46 -5.37 -4.20 -5.92
N LEU A 47 -5.62 -3.27 -6.85
CA LEU A 47 -6.83 -3.23 -7.67
C LEU A 47 -6.93 -4.41 -8.61
N SER A 48 -5.84 -4.80 -9.26
CA SER A 48 -5.84 -5.93 -10.17
C SER A 48 -6.02 -7.26 -9.42
N MET A 49 -5.38 -7.44 -8.26
CA MET A 49 -5.58 -8.61 -7.41
C MET A 49 -6.97 -8.66 -6.79
N ALA A 50 -7.56 -7.51 -6.46
CA ALA A 50 -8.97 -7.42 -6.07
C ALA A 50 -9.89 -7.82 -7.22
N GLY A 51 -9.70 -7.25 -8.41
CA GLY A 51 -10.46 -7.59 -9.62
C GLY A 51 -10.36 -9.08 -9.96
N TYR A 52 -9.15 -9.65 -9.88
CA TYR A 52 -8.91 -11.08 -10.08
C TYR A 52 -9.69 -11.94 -9.08
N ALA A 53 -9.62 -11.60 -7.78
CA ALA A 53 -10.31 -12.34 -6.73
C ALA A 53 -11.84 -12.23 -6.85
N VAL A 54 -12.36 -11.07 -7.26
CA VAL A 54 -13.79 -10.87 -7.52
C VAL A 54 -14.28 -11.78 -8.65
N LEU A 55 -13.48 -11.97 -9.70
CA LEU A 55 -13.80 -12.91 -10.77
C LEU A 55 -13.69 -14.39 -10.37
N MET A 56 -13.15 -14.71 -9.19
CA MET A 56 -13.16 -16.08 -8.64
C MET A 56 -14.47 -16.43 -7.93
N ILE A 57 -15.37 -15.45 -7.73
CA ILE A 57 -16.67 -15.65 -7.09
C ILE A 57 -17.69 -16.06 -8.18
N PRO A 58 -18.24 -17.29 -8.17
CA PRO A 58 -19.08 -17.78 -9.26
C PRO A 58 -20.28 -16.88 -9.62
N PRO A 59 -21.04 -16.33 -8.65
CA PRO A 59 -22.13 -15.38 -8.96
C PRO A 59 -21.71 -14.15 -9.77
N VAL A 60 -20.48 -13.65 -9.54
CA VAL A 60 -19.96 -12.47 -10.26
C VAL A 60 -19.58 -12.84 -11.69
N GLU A 61 -19.03 -14.04 -11.89
CA GLU A 61 -18.63 -14.57 -13.18
C GLU A 61 -19.86 -14.82 -14.09
N GLU A 62 -20.96 -15.32 -13.52
CA GLU A 62 -22.25 -15.48 -14.20
C GLU A 62 -22.86 -14.13 -14.59
N TRP A 63 -22.93 -13.18 -13.66
CA TRP A 63 -23.43 -11.84 -13.91
C TRP A 63 -22.65 -11.12 -15.02
N LEU A 64 -21.32 -11.22 -14.99
CA LEU A 64 -20.46 -10.61 -16.01
C LEU A 64 -20.71 -11.22 -17.40
N THR A 65 -20.81 -12.55 -17.48
CA THR A 65 -21.06 -13.25 -18.74
C THR A 65 -22.43 -12.87 -19.32
N ALA A 66 -23.45 -12.75 -18.47
CA ALA A 66 -24.78 -12.28 -18.88
C ALA A 66 -24.77 -10.80 -19.34
N THR A 67 -24.02 -9.94 -18.66
CA THR A 67 -24.00 -8.50 -18.95
C THR A 67 -23.20 -8.16 -20.21
N VAL A 68 -22.04 -8.79 -20.40
CA VAL A 68 -21.15 -8.50 -21.54
C VAL A 68 -21.59 -9.24 -22.80
N GLY A 69 -22.40 -10.30 -22.68
CA GLY A 69 -22.87 -11.11 -23.81
C GLY A 69 -21.78 -11.94 -24.49
N ILE A 70 -20.56 -11.98 -23.93
CA ILE A 70 -19.43 -12.77 -24.42
C ILE A 70 -19.25 -13.96 -23.49
N ARG A 71 -19.55 -15.16 -24.02
CA ARG A 71 -19.35 -16.43 -23.29
C ARG A 71 -17.88 -16.61 -22.91
N ALA A 72 -17.66 -17.05 -21.67
CA ALA A 72 -16.33 -17.36 -21.12
C ALA A 72 -15.31 -16.20 -21.24
N ILE A 73 -15.74 -14.95 -20.97
CA ILE A 73 -14.83 -13.78 -21.00
C ILE A 73 -13.99 -13.61 -19.72
N SER A 74 -14.47 -14.14 -18.60
CA SER A 74 -13.79 -14.03 -17.30
C SER A 74 -12.35 -14.60 -17.26
N PRO A 75 -12.02 -15.75 -17.88
CA PRO A 75 -10.64 -16.25 -17.94
C PRO A 75 -9.68 -15.24 -18.59
N LEU A 76 -10.11 -14.59 -19.69
CA LEU A 76 -9.32 -13.57 -20.37
C LEU A 76 -9.13 -12.33 -19.48
N LEU A 77 -10.17 -11.89 -18.76
CA LEU A 77 -10.07 -10.76 -17.83
C LEU A 77 -9.18 -11.07 -16.62
N LYS A 78 -9.22 -12.31 -16.11
CA LYS A 78 -8.30 -12.81 -15.08
C LYS A 78 -6.85 -12.67 -15.55
N ASP A 79 -6.53 -13.06 -16.78
CA ASP A 79 -5.20 -12.89 -17.37
C ASP A 79 -4.82 -11.41 -17.55
N VAL A 80 -5.74 -10.54 -17.95
CA VAL A 80 -5.52 -9.09 -18.03
C VAL A 80 -5.18 -8.48 -16.66
N PHE A 81 -5.89 -8.88 -15.60
CA PHE A 81 -5.57 -8.42 -14.24
C PHE A 81 -4.18 -8.90 -13.78
N LEU A 82 -3.81 -10.13 -14.08
CA LEU A 82 -2.46 -10.63 -13.78
C LEU A 82 -1.39 -9.86 -14.56
N PHE A 83 -1.63 -9.54 -15.83
CA PHE A 83 -0.75 -8.70 -16.65
C PHE A 83 -0.56 -7.31 -16.04
N ILE A 84 -1.64 -6.62 -15.65
CA ILE A 84 -1.58 -5.30 -14.99
C ILE A 84 -0.75 -5.39 -13.70
N SER A 85 -0.94 -6.47 -12.93
CA SER A 85 -0.16 -6.73 -11.71
C SER A 85 1.34 -6.85 -12.01
N LEU A 86 1.69 -7.66 -13.01
CA LEU A 86 3.08 -7.90 -13.41
C LEU A 86 3.78 -6.64 -13.93
N VAL A 87 3.10 -5.85 -14.78
CA VAL A 87 3.60 -4.56 -15.25
C VAL A 87 3.85 -3.64 -14.06
N SER A 88 2.91 -3.57 -13.12
CA SER A 88 3.02 -2.73 -11.93
C SER A 88 4.17 -3.14 -11.00
N VAL A 89 4.38 -4.45 -10.79
CA VAL A 89 5.55 -4.98 -10.07
C VAL A 89 6.85 -4.61 -10.79
N SER A 90 6.88 -4.73 -12.12
CA SER A 90 8.06 -4.40 -12.92
C SER A 90 8.43 -2.91 -12.83
N MET A 91 7.46 -2.01 -12.63
CA MET A 91 7.72 -0.58 -12.43
C MET A 91 8.41 -0.30 -11.09
N VAL A 92 8.20 -1.16 -10.09
CA VAL A 92 8.85 -1.07 -8.77
C VAL A 92 10.30 -1.55 -8.81
N TRP A 93 10.68 -2.39 -9.76
CA TRP A 93 12.02 -2.98 -9.85
C TRP A 93 13.16 -1.95 -9.95
N GLY A 94 12.91 -0.79 -10.58
CA GLY A 94 13.86 0.31 -10.60
C GLY A 94 14.11 0.96 -9.24
N LYS A 95 13.17 0.84 -8.29
CA LYS A 95 13.31 1.34 -6.91
C LYS A 95 13.97 0.34 -5.97
N ILE A 96 13.84 -0.95 -6.26
CA ILE A 96 14.48 -2.02 -5.49
C ILE A 96 15.82 -2.48 -6.08
N ASN A 97 16.40 -1.68 -6.99
CA ASN A 97 17.72 -1.89 -7.61
C ASN A 97 17.89 -3.25 -8.31
N VAL A 98 16.82 -3.78 -8.93
CA VAL A 98 16.94 -4.99 -9.75
C VAL A 98 17.82 -4.70 -10.97
N PRO A 99 18.82 -5.55 -11.28
CA PRO A 99 19.73 -5.32 -12.41
C PRO A 99 19.00 -5.24 -13.75
N ARG A 100 19.40 -4.29 -14.61
CA ARG A 100 18.81 -4.12 -15.96
C ARG A 100 18.88 -5.39 -16.82
N LYS A 101 19.95 -6.17 -16.65
CA LYS A 101 20.16 -7.46 -17.35
C LYS A 101 19.07 -8.49 -17.02
N VAL A 102 18.43 -8.36 -15.86
CA VAL A 102 17.30 -9.20 -15.43
C VAL A 102 15.97 -8.53 -15.76
N SER A 103 15.86 -7.21 -15.54
CA SER A 103 14.60 -6.49 -15.71
C SER A 103 14.12 -6.43 -17.16
N ILE A 104 15.02 -6.19 -18.13
CA ILE A 104 14.65 -6.00 -19.54
C ILE A 104 14.07 -7.28 -20.15
N PRO A 105 14.76 -8.45 -20.09
CA PRO A 105 14.19 -9.69 -20.63
C PRO A 105 12.88 -10.09 -19.95
N ALA A 106 12.79 -9.92 -18.64
CA ALA A 106 11.60 -10.22 -17.87
C ALA A 106 10.40 -9.34 -18.29
N GLN A 107 10.62 -8.04 -18.50
CA GLN A 107 9.58 -7.14 -19.02
C GLN A 107 9.13 -7.54 -20.43
N THR A 108 10.07 -7.90 -21.32
CA THR A 108 9.72 -8.39 -22.66
C THR A 108 8.79 -9.60 -22.60
N LEU A 109 9.06 -10.56 -21.69
CA LEU A 109 8.19 -11.71 -21.49
C LEU A 109 6.80 -11.29 -20.97
N VAL A 110 6.71 -10.33 -20.05
CA VAL A 110 5.39 -9.83 -19.59
C VAL A 110 4.55 -9.26 -20.73
N PHE A 111 5.15 -8.57 -21.70
CA PHE A 111 4.40 -8.04 -22.86
C PHE A 111 3.93 -9.12 -23.85
N ILE A 112 4.52 -10.31 -23.82
CA ILE A 112 4.09 -11.45 -24.64
C ILE A 112 2.85 -12.13 -24.04
N MET A 113 2.69 -12.09 -22.70
CA MET A 113 1.58 -12.69 -21.97
C MET A 113 0.17 -12.37 -22.49
N PRO A 114 -0.23 -11.10 -22.73
CA PRO A 114 -1.58 -10.82 -23.23
C PRO A 114 -1.81 -11.40 -24.64
N ILE A 115 -0.76 -11.49 -25.46
CA ILE A 115 -0.83 -12.06 -26.81
C ILE A 115 -1.08 -13.57 -26.71
N THR A 116 -0.32 -14.28 -25.88
CA THR A 116 -0.48 -15.74 -25.71
C THR A 116 -1.82 -16.08 -25.06
N ALA A 117 -2.25 -15.30 -24.05
CA ALA A 117 -3.55 -15.46 -23.41
C ALA A 117 -4.71 -15.25 -24.41
N TYR A 118 -4.64 -14.21 -25.23
CA TYR A 118 -5.66 -13.93 -26.25
C TYR A 118 -5.72 -15.01 -27.33
N LEU A 119 -4.57 -15.44 -27.85
CA LEU A 119 -4.48 -16.52 -28.85
C LEU A 119 -4.98 -17.85 -28.28
N SER A 120 -4.62 -18.17 -27.06
CA SER A 120 -5.14 -19.34 -26.35
C SER A 120 -6.66 -19.28 -26.21
N TRP A 121 -7.19 -18.14 -25.75
CA TRP A 121 -8.62 -17.95 -25.55
C TRP A 121 -9.42 -18.06 -26.85
N ILE A 122 -8.99 -17.38 -27.93
CA ILE A 122 -9.72 -17.40 -29.21
C ILE A 122 -9.75 -18.82 -29.82
N SER A 123 -8.64 -19.56 -29.75
CA SER A 123 -8.56 -20.93 -30.26
C SER A 123 -9.41 -21.90 -29.45
N ASN A 124 -9.34 -21.82 -28.11
CA ASN A 124 -10.12 -22.70 -27.24
C ASN A 124 -11.61 -22.38 -27.26
N ARG A 125 -12.01 -21.13 -27.51
CA ARG A 125 -13.43 -20.75 -27.65
C ARG A 125 -14.14 -21.45 -28.80
N ALA A 126 -13.44 -21.76 -29.89
CA ALA A 126 -14.00 -22.53 -30.99
C ALA A 126 -14.19 -24.01 -30.66
N LEU A 127 -13.34 -24.55 -29.77
CA LEU A 127 -13.28 -25.98 -29.43
C LEU A 127 -14.13 -26.32 -28.19
N CYS A 128 -14.18 -25.43 -27.22
CA CYS A 128 -14.82 -25.60 -25.91
C CYS A 128 -16.09 -24.73 -25.83
N ALA A 129 -17.14 -25.09 -26.56
CA ALA A 129 -18.38 -24.30 -26.65
C ALA A 129 -19.31 -24.46 -25.43
N PHE A 130 -18.77 -24.39 -24.21
CA PHE A 130 -19.54 -24.49 -22.96
C PHE A 130 -20.18 -23.16 -22.57
N GLU A 131 -21.36 -23.22 -21.93
CA GLU A 131 -22.08 -22.03 -21.46
C GLU A 131 -21.55 -21.54 -20.11
N THR A 132 -21.01 -22.45 -19.29
CA THR A 132 -20.44 -22.11 -17.99
C THR A 132 -18.92 -21.89 -18.08
N THR A 133 -18.43 -20.87 -17.38
CA THR A 133 -17.00 -20.54 -17.36
C THR A 133 -16.10 -21.63 -16.73
N PRO A 134 -16.51 -22.36 -15.67
CA PRO A 134 -15.70 -23.43 -15.09
C PRO A 134 -15.45 -24.59 -16.07
N GLU A 135 -16.48 -25.02 -16.80
CA GLU A 135 -16.39 -26.08 -17.81
C GLU A 135 -15.53 -25.64 -18.99
N PHE A 136 -15.67 -24.38 -19.42
CA PHE A 136 -14.79 -23.80 -20.42
C PHE A 136 -13.32 -23.82 -19.98
N GLN A 137 -13.03 -23.41 -18.74
CA GLN A 137 -11.67 -23.39 -18.22
C GLN A 137 -11.06 -24.79 -18.14
N ALA A 138 -11.83 -25.77 -17.66
CA ALA A 138 -11.38 -27.16 -17.60
C ALA A 138 -11.06 -27.70 -19.01
N CYS A 139 -11.98 -27.51 -19.97
CA CYS A 139 -11.78 -27.91 -21.35
C CYS A 139 -10.56 -27.20 -21.99
N ALA A 140 -10.43 -25.88 -21.81
CA ALA A 140 -9.32 -25.11 -22.35
C ALA A 140 -7.96 -25.55 -21.76
N GLN A 141 -7.91 -25.86 -20.45
CA GLN A 141 -6.70 -26.36 -19.80
C GLN A 141 -6.34 -27.79 -20.20
N ALA A 142 -7.31 -28.61 -20.62
CA ALA A 142 -7.04 -29.91 -21.23
C ALA A 142 -6.45 -29.79 -22.65
N GLN A 143 -6.60 -28.64 -23.31
CA GLN A 143 -5.99 -28.39 -24.62
C GLN A 143 -4.52 -27.93 -24.48
N PRO A 144 -3.59 -28.39 -25.34
CA PRO A 144 -2.17 -28.06 -25.24
C PRO A 144 -1.87 -26.55 -25.22
N LEU A 145 -2.60 -25.78 -26.02
CA LEU A 145 -2.42 -24.32 -26.11
C LEU A 145 -2.91 -23.61 -24.84
N GLY A 146 -4.04 -24.06 -24.28
CA GLY A 146 -4.58 -23.51 -23.03
C GLY A 146 -3.74 -23.86 -21.81
N PHE A 147 -3.29 -25.11 -21.74
CA PHE A 147 -2.30 -25.58 -20.77
C PHE A 147 -1.03 -24.72 -20.80
N ALA A 148 -0.38 -24.63 -21.97
CA ALA A 148 0.88 -23.91 -22.13
C ALA A 148 0.74 -22.42 -21.79
N SER A 149 -0.35 -21.78 -22.21
CA SER A 149 -0.62 -20.37 -21.92
C SER A 149 -0.82 -20.11 -20.41
N GLN A 150 -1.60 -20.95 -19.72
CA GLN A 150 -1.83 -20.79 -18.28
C GLN A 150 -0.55 -21.06 -17.48
N LEU A 151 0.22 -22.07 -17.86
CA LEU A 151 1.50 -22.38 -17.25
C LEU A 151 2.51 -21.24 -17.44
N TYR A 152 2.57 -20.66 -18.64
CA TYR A 152 3.38 -19.47 -18.92
C TYR A 152 3.02 -18.30 -18.01
N THR A 153 1.73 -17.99 -17.87
CA THR A 153 1.22 -16.93 -16.99
C THR A 153 1.67 -17.15 -15.54
N TYR A 154 1.41 -18.33 -14.96
CA TYR A 154 1.77 -18.59 -13.57
C TYR A 154 3.27 -18.64 -13.35
N PHE A 155 4.05 -19.15 -14.31
CA PHE A 155 5.50 -19.14 -14.24
C PHE A 155 6.06 -17.72 -14.22
N LEU A 156 5.52 -16.80 -15.03
CA LEU A 156 5.89 -15.39 -15.00
C LEU A 156 5.54 -14.75 -13.66
N VAL A 157 4.31 -14.95 -13.17
CA VAL A 157 3.89 -14.45 -11.85
C VAL A 157 4.83 -14.93 -10.75
N LEU A 158 5.11 -16.23 -10.70
CA LEU A 158 6.00 -16.83 -9.71
C LEU A 158 7.41 -16.24 -9.78
N THR A 159 7.99 -16.16 -10.99
CA THR A 159 9.34 -15.62 -11.22
C THR A 159 9.42 -14.16 -10.76
N PHE A 160 8.43 -13.34 -11.12
CA PHE A 160 8.38 -11.93 -10.72
C PHE A 160 8.25 -11.74 -9.21
N LEU A 161 7.43 -12.56 -8.55
CA LEU A 161 7.27 -12.52 -7.11
C LEU A 161 8.56 -12.93 -6.40
N ILE A 162 9.21 -14.02 -6.81
CA ILE A 162 10.46 -14.51 -6.22
C ILE A 162 11.57 -13.46 -6.34
N ILE A 163 11.76 -12.88 -7.54
CA ILE A 163 12.74 -11.80 -7.74
C ILE A 163 12.43 -10.63 -6.81
N THR A 164 11.15 -10.21 -6.76
CA THR A 164 10.74 -9.09 -5.90
C THR A 164 11.02 -9.38 -4.43
N VAL A 165 10.74 -10.59 -3.94
CA VAL A 165 11.03 -11.00 -2.56
C VAL A 165 12.52 -10.96 -2.25
N ILE A 166 13.37 -11.52 -3.12
CA ILE A 166 14.82 -11.57 -2.93
C ILE A 166 15.41 -10.16 -2.79
N PHE A 167 15.03 -9.24 -3.70
CA PHE A 167 15.55 -7.87 -3.70
C PHE A 167 14.87 -6.96 -2.66
N MET A 168 13.66 -7.27 -2.23
CA MET A 168 12.98 -6.53 -1.17
C MET A 168 13.55 -6.86 0.21
N TRP A 169 14.02 -8.10 0.43
CA TRP A 169 14.64 -8.53 1.68
C TRP A 169 15.91 -7.72 2.01
N SER A 170 16.70 -7.35 0.99
CA SER A 170 17.94 -6.57 1.17
C SER A 170 17.70 -5.10 1.56
N ILE A 171 16.50 -4.57 1.30
CA ILE A 171 16.16 -3.16 1.53
C ILE A 171 15.50 -2.95 2.90
N ILE A 172 14.71 -3.92 3.35
CA ILE A 172 13.85 -3.72 4.53
C ILE A 172 14.62 -3.87 5.84
N GLY A 173 15.57 -4.80 5.91
CA GLY A 173 16.46 -5.01 7.07
C GLY A 173 15.73 -5.27 8.40
N PRO A 174 16.45 -5.76 9.42
CA PRO A 174 15.83 -6.12 10.70
C PRO A 174 15.53 -4.93 11.62
N HIS A 175 15.78 -3.65 11.27
CA HIS A 175 15.77 -2.51 12.24
C HIS A 175 14.97 -1.24 11.86
N ASN A 176 14.27 -1.16 10.72
CA ASN A 176 13.55 0.07 10.32
C ASN A 176 12.08 0.14 10.84
N PRO A 177 11.57 1.28 11.33
CA PRO A 177 10.16 1.44 11.76
C PRO A 177 9.11 1.29 10.63
N GLU A 178 9.53 1.15 9.36
CA GLU A 178 8.69 0.67 8.25
C GLU A 178 8.42 -0.85 8.29
N LYS A 179 8.96 -1.56 9.30
CA LYS A 179 8.82 -3.00 9.54
C LYS A 179 7.42 -3.55 9.33
N THR A 180 6.37 -2.86 9.78
CA THR A 180 5.01 -3.41 9.69
C THR A 180 4.50 -3.37 8.25
N ALA A 181 4.66 -2.26 7.53
CA ALA A 181 4.28 -2.17 6.12
C ALA A 181 5.09 -3.14 5.25
N GLY A 182 6.40 -3.23 5.52
CA GLY A 182 7.28 -4.20 4.86
C GLY A 182 6.90 -5.66 5.14
N ARG A 183 6.51 -5.99 6.38
CA ARG A 183 6.02 -7.33 6.75
C ARG A 183 4.68 -7.66 6.11
N ILE A 184 3.74 -6.71 6.04
CA ILE A 184 2.45 -6.92 5.38
C ILE A 184 2.69 -7.16 3.89
N LEU A 185 3.50 -6.34 3.22
CA LEU A 185 3.86 -6.55 1.82
C LEU A 185 4.58 -7.89 1.59
N PHE A 186 5.49 -8.28 2.48
CA PHE A 186 6.14 -9.59 2.42
C PHE A 186 5.12 -10.73 2.58
N SER A 187 4.19 -10.61 3.53
CA SER A 187 3.13 -11.62 3.71
C SER A 187 2.20 -11.71 2.50
N ALA A 188 1.88 -10.58 1.84
CA ALA A 188 1.12 -10.54 0.60
C ALA A 188 1.86 -11.27 -0.53
N LEU A 189 3.17 -11.03 -0.67
CA LEU A 189 4.02 -11.72 -1.65
C LEU A 189 4.06 -13.22 -1.39
N VAL A 190 4.29 -13.66 -0.15
CA VAL A 190 4.32 -15.09 0.22
C VAL A 190 2.97 -15.76 -0.04
N ALA A 191 1.86 -15.13 0.37
CA ALA A 191 0.53 -15.67 0.11
C ALA A 191 0.25 -15.80 -1.40
N THR A 192 0.69 -14.82 -2.19
CA THR A 192 0.56 -14.87 -3.66
C THR A 192 1.42 -15.99 -4.25
N ILE A 193 2.64 -16.20 -3.76
CA ILE A 193 3.51 -17.31 -4.20
C ILE A 193 2.84 -18.67 -3.92
N LEU A 194 2.32 -18.86 -2.70
CA LEU A 194 1.62 -20.10 -2.33
C LEU A 194 0.38 -20.32 -3.19
N TRP A 195 -0.39 -19.27 -3.44
CA TRP A 195 -1.54 -19.31 -4.34
C TRP A 195 -1.13 -19.65 -5.79
N THR A 196 -0.09 -19.02 -6.33
CA THR A 196 0.37 -19.29 -7.70
C THR A 196 0.95 -20.70 -7.83
N ALA A 197 1.68 -21.19 -6.83
CA ALA A 197 2.19 -22.56 -6.80
C ALA A 197 1.05 -23.59 -6.79
N THR A 198 0.06 -23.42 -5.92
CA THR A 198 -1.13 -24.30 -5.87
C THR A 198 -1.91 -24.26 -7.18
N ALA A 199 -2.16 -23.06 -7.73
CA ALA A 199 -2.80 -22.89 -9.03
C ALA A 199 -2.02 -23.58 -10.18
N THR A 200 -0.69 -23.59 -10.12
CA THR A 200 0.17 -24.25 -11.13
C THR A 200 0.01 -25.77 -11.07
N VAL A 201 -0.03 -26.35 -9.87
CA VAL A 201 -0.33 -27.79 -9.68
C VAL A 201 -1.72 -28.12 -10.23
N GLY A 202 -2.72 -27.27 -9.97
CA GLY A 202 -4.07 -27.44 -10.51
C GLY A 202 -4.13 -27.44 -12.05
N VAL A 203 -3.28 -26.67 -12.73
CA VAL A 203 -3.18 -26.71 -14.21
C VAL A 203 -2.66 -28.08 -14.69
N PHE A 204 -1.69 -28.65 -13.99
CA PHE A 204 -1.19 -29.99 -14.31
C PHE A 204 -2.23 -31.07 -14.04
N GLU A 205 -2.97 -30.98 -12.92
CA GLU A 205 -4.07 -31.90 -12.62
C GLU A 205 -5.08 -31.91 -13.77
N VAL A 206 -5.65 -30.76 -14.14
CA VAL A 206 -6.65 -30.69 -15.21
C VAL A 206 -6.11 -31.23 -16.54
N PHE A 207 -4.85 -30.96 -16.87
CA PHE A 207 -4.27 -31.46 -18.11
C PHE A 207 -4.13 -32.99 -18.14
N TYR A 208 -3.78 -33.61 -17.01
CA TYR A 208 -3.55 -35.07 -16.95
C TYR A 208 -4.78 -35.89 -16.55
N THR A 209 -5.65 -35.35 -15.69
CA THR A 209 -6.83 -36.04 -15.14
C THR A 209 -8.14 -35.52 -15.70
N GLY A 210 -8.15 -34.38 -16.41
CA GLY A 210 -9.34 -33.76 -16.98
C GLY A 210 -10.17 -32.93 -15.99
N GLU A 211 -9.89 -33.03 -14.68
CA GLU A 211 -10.67 -32.42 -13.61
C GLU A 211 -9.75 -31.87 -12.50
N LEU A 212 -10.20 -30.82 -11.80
CA LEU A 212 -9.51 -30.32 -10.60
C LEU A 212 -9.76 -31.26 -9.41
N GLY A 213 -8.72 -31.59 -8.65
CA GLY A 213 -8.89 -32.30 -7.38
C GLY A 213 -9.70 -31.50 -6.35
N PRO A 214 -10.38 -32.16 -5.40
CA PRO A 214 -11.14 -31.49 -4.35
C PRO A 214 -10.27 -30.58 -3.47
N ASP A 215 -9.01 -30.96 -3.24
CA ASP A 215 -8.05 -30.17 -2.47
C ASP A 215 -7.70 -28.85 -3.15
N GLN A 216 -7.70 -28.80 -4.49
CA GLN A 216 -7.47 -27.57 -5.23
C GLN A 216 -8.61 -26.57 -5.04
N TYR A 217 -9.86 -27.03 -5.00
CA TYR A 217 -11.00 -26.16 -4.71
C TYR A 217 -10.93 -25.59 -3.28
N LEU A 218 -10.47 -26.40 -2.32
CA LEU A 218 -10.33 -26.01 -0.93
C LEU A 218 -9.17 -25.02 -0.71
N LEU A 219 -8.06 -25.14 -1.44
CA LEU A 219 -6.86 -24.33 -1.23
C LEU A 219 -6.81 -23.09 -2.12
N ARG A 220 -7.14 -23.21 -3.40
CA ARG A 220 -6.88 -22.16 -4.41
C ARG A 220 -7.72 -20.91 -4.16
N THR A 221 -9.01 -21.06 -3.85
CA THR A 221 -9.91 -19.91 -3.65
C THR A 221 -9.60 -19.14 -2.36
N PRO A 222 -9.44 -19.80 -1.18
CA PRO A 222 -9.09 -19.09 0.05
C PRO A 222 -7.70 -18.45 0.00
N LEU A 223 -6.71 -19.11 -0.61
CA LEU A 223 -5.38 -18.52 -0.78
C LEU A 223 -5.40 -17.30 -1.69
N GLY A 224 -6.18 -17.34 -2.78
CA GLY A 224 -6.35 -16.19 -3.68
C GLY A 224 -7.03 -15.01 -3.00
N LEU A 225 -8.08 -15.28 -2.22
CA LEU A 225 -8.76 -14.26 -1.41
C LEU A 225 -7.85 -13.69 -0.33
N LEU A 226 -7.10 -14.54 0.39
CA LEU A 226 -6.14 -14.11 1.41
C LEU A 226 -5.04 -13.22 0.80
N ALA A 227 -4.47 -13.63 -0.34
CA ALA A 227 -3.48 -12.84 -1.05
C ALA A 227 -4.05 -11.47 -1.45
N SER A 228 -5.25 -11.43 -2.01
CA SER A 228 -5.95 -10.20 -2.38
C SER A 228 -6.19 -9.28 -1.18
N LEU A 229 -6.66 -9.82 -0.05
CA LEU A 229 -6.86 -9.07 1.19
C LEU A 229 -5.53 -8.51 1.74
N LEU A 230 -4.44 -9.27 1.67
CA LEU A 230 -3.11 -8.80 2.09
C LEU A 230 -2.56 -7.69 1.18
N TRP A 231 -2.78 -7.78 -0.13
CA TRP A 231 -2.46 -6.69 -1.06
C TRP A 231 -3.28 -5.43 -0.79
N MET A 232 -4.58 -5.59 -0.56
CA MET A 232 -5.49 -4.50 -0.23
C MET A 232 -5.13 -3.81 1.09
N THR A 233 -4.83 -4.59 2.12
CA THR A 233 -4.35 -4.04 3.40
C THR A 233 -3.02 -3.33 3.23
N THR A 234 -2.08 -3.85 2.42
CA THR A 234 -0.83 -3.15 2.11
C THR A 234 -1.06 -1.78 1.48
N VAL A 235 -1.97 -1.70 0.51
CA VAL A 235 -2.33 -0.47 -0.20
C VAL A 235 -2.94 0.58 0.73
N ILE A 236 -3.77 0.16 1.67
CA ILE A 236 -4.49 1.07 2.59
C ILE A 236 -3.61 1.44 3.79
N TYR A 237 -2.79 0.52 4.29
CA TYR A 237 -2.02 0.67 5.52
C TYR A 237 -1.02 1.83 5.44
N LEU A 238 -0.25 1.92 4.35
CA LEU A 238 0.75 2.98 4.16
C LEU A 238 0.13 4.39 4.15
N PRO A 239 -0.92 4.68 3.34
CA PRO A 239 -1.65 5.94 3.40
C PRO A 239 -2.32 6.19 4.75
N ALA A 240 -2.99 5.20 5.33
CA ALA A 240 -3.69 5.35 6.61
C ALA A 240 -2.71 5.69 7.74
N GLN A 241 -1.58 4.98 7.82
CA GLN A 241 -0.52 5.26 8.78
C GLN A 241 0.05 6.67 8.60
N ARG A 242 0.25 7.15 7.36
CA ARG A 242 0.69 8.52 7.10
C ARG A 242 -0.34 9.55 7.57
N ILE A 243 -1.63 9.31 7.35
CA ILE A 243 -2.71 10.20 7.80
C ILE A 243 -2.79 10.22 9.33
N VAL A 244 -2.85 9.05 9.97
CA VAL A 244 -2.94 8.92 11.43
C VAL A 244 -1.73 9.54 12.09
N THR A 245 -0.51 9.26 11.61
CA THR A 245 0.70 9.89 12.18
C THR A 245 0.68 11.41 11.97
N ALA A 246 0.22 11.93 10.83
CA ALA A 246 0.08 13.37 10.61
C ALA A 246 -0.94 14.01 11.56
N MET A 247 -2.09 13.36 11.77
CA MET A 247 -3.12 13.82 12.72
C MET A 247 -2.61 13.79 14.18
N LEU A 248 -1.95 12.70 14.59
CA LEU A 248 -1.36 12.58 15.92
C LEU A 248 -0.26 13.61 16.14
N PHE A 249 0.61 13.80 15.14
CA PHE A 249 1.64 14.85 15.20
C PHE A 249 1.02 16.22 15.40
N ARG A 250 0.00 16.58 14.61
CA ARG A 250 -0.74 17.84 14.75
C ARG A 250 -1.25 18.02 16.18
N ARG A 251 -1.93 17.01 16.72
CA ARG A 251 -2.50 17.05 18.07
C ARG A 251 -1.41 17.18 19.14
N TRP A 252 -0.29 16.48 18.98
CA TRP A 252 0.78 16.47 19.97
C TRP A 252 1.67 17.70 19.93
N THR A 253 1.82 18.36 18.78
CA THR A 253 2.62 19.59 18.63
C THR A 253 1.79 20.87 18.69
N GLN A 254 0.46 20.77 18.85
CA GLN A 254 -0.42 21.93 19.01
C GLN A 254 0.04 22.91 20.11
N PRO A 255 0.42 22.49 21.34
CA PRO A 255 0.92 23.40 22.37
C PRO A 255 2.16 24.21 21.95
N LEU A 256 3.10 23.55 21.25
CA LEU A 256 4.27 24.20 20.68
C LEU A 256 3.87 25.20 19.61
N MET A 257 2.95 24.84 18.71
CA MET A 257 2.48 25.74 17.64
C MET A 257 1.74 26.96 18.16
N GLU A 258 0.94 26.83 19.22
CA GLU A 258 0.28 27.97 19.89
C GLU A 258 1.29 28.97 20.47
N LYS A 259 2.43 28.49 20.99
CA LYS A 259 3.54 29.34 21.44
C LYS A 259 4.29 29.98 20.28
N LEU A 260 4.47 29.23 19.18
CA LEU A 260 5.14 29.74 17.99
C LEU A 260 4.33 30.80 17.23
N SER A 261 2.99 30.72 17.28
CA SER A 261 2.08 31.68 16.64
C SER A 261 1.84 32.95 17.44
N THR A 262 2.02 32.92 18.77
CA THR A 262 1.82 34.07 19.66
C THR A 262 3.07 34.96 19.76
N SER A 263 4.25 34.39 19.62
CA SER A 263 5.47 35.16 19.33
C SER A 263 5.35 35.73 17.92
N LYS A 264 5.67 37.01 17.73
CA LYS A 264 5.57 37.77 16.46
C LYS A 264 6.49 37.24 15.35
N SER A 265 6.42 35.96 15.01
CA SER A 265 6.87 35.45 13.73
C SER A 265 5.93 36.00 12.67
N PRO A 266 6.45 36.48 11.52
CA PRO A 266 5.60 36.89 10.43
C PRO A 266 4.69 35.71 10.13
N SER A 267 3.41 36.01 9.93
CA SER A 267 2.39 35.07 9.53
C SER A 267 2.91 34.18 8.40
N LEU A 268 3.51 33.05 8.77
CA LEU A 268 3.97 32.00 7.87
C LEU A 268 2.73 31.24 7.44
N ILE A 269 1.79 31.98 6.83
CA ILE A 269 0.51 31.55 6.26
C ILE A 269 -0.05 30.32 7.00
N PHE A 270 -0.13 30.40 8.33
CA PHE A 270 -0.90 29.45 9.10
C PHE A 270 -2.33 29.92 9.00
N GLY A 271 -2.93 29.76 7.82
CA GLY A 271 -4.38 29.91 7.69
C GLY A 271 -5.05 28.94 8.67
N ASP A 272 -6.25 29.28 9.14
CA ASP A 272 -7.03 28.55 10.17
C ASP A 272 -7.36 27.06 9.84
N GLY A 273 -6.74 26.48 8.82
CA GLY A 273 -6.78 25.07 8.48
C GLY A 273 -5.48 24.49 7.89
N ALA A 274 -4.35 25.21 7.94
CA ALA A 274 -3.11 24.79 7.30
C ALA A 274 -2.47 23.59 8.04
N ARG A 275 -2.20 22.51 7.28
CA ARG A 275 -1.52 21.31 7.79
C ARG A 275 -0.02 21.61 7.95
N TYR A 276 0.43 21.87 9.17
CA TYR A 276 1.85 22.05 9.44
C TYR A 276 2.61 20.71 9.43
N THR A 277 3.68 20.68 8.66
CA THR A 277 4.61 19.55 8.54
C THR A 277 5.73 19.67 9.57
N VAL A 278 6.53 18.61 9.72
CA VAL A 278 7.73 18.62 10.60
C VAL A 278 8.70 19.72 10.17
N THR A 279 8.87 19.92 8.87
CA THR A 279 9.71 20.98 8.30
C THR A 279 9.18 22.37 8.65
N ASP A 280 7.87 22.62 8.52
CA ASP A 280 7.28 23.91 8.86
C ASP A 280 7.47 24.25 10.35
N ALA A 281 7.38 23.24 11.22
CA ALA A 281 7.63 23.38 12.65
C ALA A 281 9.08 23.76 12.96
N MET A 282 10.03 23.06 12.32
CA MET A 282 11.46 23.30 12.48
C MET A 282 11.86 24.68 11.93
N ASP A 283 11.31 25.08 10.79
CA ASP A 283 11.57 26.38 10.17
C ASP A 283 10.99 27.53 11.00
N ALA A 284 9.80 27.37 11.57
CA ALA A 284 9.20 28.36 12.46
C ALA A 284 10.04 28.55 13.75
N LEU A 285 10.52 27.46 14.34
CA LEU A 285 11.45 27.47 15.48
C LEU A 285 12.76 28.17 15.13
N ARG A 286 13.36 27.81 13.98
CA ARG A 286 14.60 28.41 13.49
C ARG A 286 14.46 29.91 13.29
N PHE A 287 13.36 30.34 12.66
CA PHE A 287 13.09 31.74 12.42
C PHE A 287 12.98 32.53 13.74
N MET A 288 12.26 31.99 14.72
CA MET A 288 12.09 32.63 16.02
C MET A 288 13.42 32.80 16.78
N LEU A 289 14.20 31.72 16.89
CA LEU A 289 15.50 31.76 17.55
C LEU A 289 16.46 32.74 16.88
N HIS A 290 16.45 32.78 15.54
CA HIS A 290 17.29 33.71 14.79
C HIS A 290 16.88 35.16 15.00
N LYS A 291 15.57 35.46 15.07
CA LYS A 291 15.06 36.80 15.34
C LYS A 291 15.49 37.32 16.71
N ASP A 292 15.55 36.45 17.71
CA ASP A 292 15.94 36.79 19.07
C ASP A 292 17.47 36.75 19.28
N GLY A 293 18.25 36.59 18.21
CA GLY A 293 19.72 36.62 18.25
C GLY A 293 20.37 35.38 18.88
N VAL A 294 19.63 34.28 18.99
CA VAL A 294 20.12 33.01 19.55
C VAL A 294 20.96 32.27 18.52
N GLU A 295 22.15 31.82 18.89
CA GLU A 295 23.00 31.00 18.02
C GLU A 295 22.40 29.58 17.88
N ILE A 296 22.18 29.15 16.64
CA ILE A 296 21.60 27.83 16.35
C ILE A 296 22.72 26.86 15.98
N VAL A 297 22.80 25.74 16.70
CA VAL A 297 23.66 24.61 16.31
C VAL A 297 22.83 23.48 15.76
N PHE A 298 23.19 23.02 14.58
CA PHE A 298 22.57 21.86 13.97
C PHE A 298 23.22 20.60 14.51
N CYS A 299 22.47 19.85 15.32
CA CYS A 299 22.94 18.62 15.95
C CYS A 299 22.29 17.39 15.29
N GLU A 300 22.97 16.24 15.30
CA GLU A 300 22.34 14.95 15.03
C GLU A 300 21.67 14.36 16.29
N SER A 301 22.09 14.81 17.49
CA SER A 301 21.53 14.41 18.77
C SER A 301 20.53 15.44 19.31
N THR A 302 19.60 14.98 20.15
CA THR A 302 18.63 15.82 20.84
C THR A 302 19.31 16.55 21.99
N ASP A 303 19.54 17.85 21.85
CA ASP A 303 19.90 18.73 22.98
C ASP A 303 18.81 18.67 24.06
N PRO A 304 19.12 19.01 25.33
CA PRO A 304 18.17 18.95 26.41
C PRO A 304 16.97 19.84 26.12
N VAL A 305 15.83 19.19 25.92
CA VAL A 305 14.52 19.79 25.62
C VAL A 305 14.15 20.91 26.61
N SER A 306 14.65 20.82 27.85
CA SER A 306 14.44 21.79 28.92
C SER A 306 14.86 23.22 28.58
N THR A 307 16.00 23.41 27.90
CA THR A 307 16.53 24.75 27.59
C THR A 307 15.63 25.47 26.59
N LEU A 308 15.15 24.75 25.57
CA LEU A 308 14.21 25.29 24.60
C LEU A 308 12.82 25.56 25.23
N VAL A 309 12.37 24.69 26.13
CA VAL A 309 11.09 24.88 26.83
C VAL A 309 11.13 26.13 27.72
N ALA A 310 12.21 26.33 28.49
CA ALA A 310 12.40 27.53 29.32
C ALA A 310 12.38 28.81 28.48
N TYR A 311 12.99 28.78 27.29
CA TYR A 311 12.93 29.87 26.31
C TYR A 311 11.52 30.14 25.78
N LEU A 312 10.81 29.09 25.33
CA LEU A 312 9.44 29.21 24.79
C LEU A 312 8.42 29.65 25.85
N GLU A 313 8.76 29.48 27.14
CA GLU A 313 7.99 30.01 28.26
C GLU A 313 8.35 31.46 28.62
N GLY A 314 9.39 32.03 28.01
CA GLY A 314 9.87 33.38 28.30
C GLY A 314 10.62 33.49 29.63
N ARG A 315 11.10 32.37 30.19
CA ARG A 315 11.83 32.35 31.47
C ARG A 315 13.31 32.73 31.30
N GLU A 316 13.95 32.25 30.23
CA GLU A 316 15.37 32.45 29.98
C GLU A 316 15.62 32.66 28.48
N LEU A 317 16.54 33.56 28.12
CA LEU A 317 17.00 33.73 26.75
C LEU A 317 18.34 32.98 26.59
N PRO A 318 18.36 31.79 25.97
CA PRO A 318 19.59 31.04 25.79
C PRO A 318 20.47 31.73 24.75
N THR A 319 21.79 31.75 24.98
CA THR A 319 22.76 32.21 23.97
C THR A 319 22.92 31.22 22.82
N LYS A 320 22.64 29.92 23.07
CA LYS A 320 22.84 28.84 22.10
C LYS A 320 21.81 27.73 22.27
N VAL A 321 21.26 27.23 21.17
CA VAL A 321 20.28 26.13 21.15
C VAL A 321 20.62 25.12 20.07
N GLY A 322 20.72 23.84 20.43
CA GLY A 322 20.82 22.73 19.48
C GLY A 322 19.46 22.37 18.89
N LEU A 323 19.37 22.41 17.56
CA LEU A 323 18.21 21.95 16.80
C LEU A 323 18.59 20.71 15.99
N PRO A 324 17.77 19.64 16.01
CA PRO A 324 18.06 18.43 15.24
C PRO A 324 17.75 18.56 13.74
N ALA A 325 18.07 19.71 13.11
CA ALA A 325 17.71 19.96 11.71
C ALA A 325 18.52 19.12 10.71
N ALA A 326 19.68 18.61 11.12
CA ALA A 326 20.49 17.67 10.33
C ALA A 326 20.02 16.20 10.49
N ALA A 327 19.21 15.90 11.51
CA ALA A 327 18.72 14.56 11.78
C ALA A 327 17.59 14.15 10.81
N SER A 328 17.32 12.84 10.71
CA SER A 328 16.21 12.33 9.91
C SER A 328 14.85 12.89 10.36
N THR A 329 13.88 12.96 9.44
CA THR A 329 12.53 13.52 9.71
C THR A 329 11.79 12.80 10.84
N SER A 330 12.07 11.51 11.07
CA SER A 330 11.52 10.74 12.20
C SER A 330 12.09 11.21 13.54
N VAL A 331 13.39 11.51 13.61
CA VAL A 331 14.07 12.03 14.81
C VAL A 331 13.61 13.45 15.10
N GLN A 332 13.55 14.32 14.10
CA GLN A 332 12.99 15.67 14.22
C GLN A 332 11.56 15.65 14.77
N ARG A 333 10.72 14.75 14.24
CA ARG A 333 9.33 14.58 14.68
C ARG A 333 9.23 14.17 16.15
N ALA A 334 10.03 13.17 16.55
CA ALA A 334 10.04 12.68 17.93
C ALA A 334 10.47 13.78 18.89
N TRP A 335 11.50 14.54 18.52
CA TRP A 335 11.99 15.67 19.32
C TRP A 335 10.95 16.78 19.48
N LEU A 336 10.29 17.22 18.39
CA LEU A 336 9.22 18.22 18.48
C LEU A 336 8.05 17.78 19.38
N VAL A 337 7.69 16.49 19.32
CA VAL A 337 6.68 15.92 20.22
C VAL A 337 7.15 15.93 21.68
N MET A 338 8.42 15.66 21.95
CA MET A 338 8.99 15.76 23.30
C MET A 338 8.94 17.20 23.83
N VAL A 339 9.37 18.18 23.03
CA VAL A 339 9.29 19.62 23.38
C VAL A 339 7.87 20.03 23.71
N SER A 340 6.91 19.67 22.85
CA SER A 340 5.51 20.04 23.06
C SER A 340 4.87 19.34 24.28
N ARG A 341 5.26 18.11 24.58
CA ARG A 341 4.81 17.41 25.79
C ARG A 341 5.35 18.08 27.05
N GLU A 342 6.60 18.52 27.03
CA GLU A 342 7.21 19.16 28.19
C GLU A 342 6.58 20.53 28.47
N LEU A 343 6.31 21.33 27.41
CA LEU A 343 5.50 22.56 27.49
C LEU A 343 4.10 22.33 28.08
N GLN A 344 3.50 21.17 27.79
CA GLN A 344 2.18 20.85 28.31
C GLN A 344 2.23 20.48 29.80
N LYS A 345 3.29 19.80 30.26
CA LYS A 345 3.49 19.46 31.67
C LYS A 345 3.68 20.70 32.53
N THR A 346 4.54 21.61 32.11
CA THR A 346 4.81 22.86 32.84
C THR A 346 3.55 23.73 32.95
N ARG A 347 2.73 23.81 31.90
CA ARG A 347 1.43 24.52 31.93
C ARG A 347 0.45 23.89 32.94
N LYS A 348 0.39 22.56 33.04
CA LYS A 348 -0.47 21.87 34.01
C LYS A 348 0.01 22.08 35.46
N GLY A 349 1.32 21.95 35.71
CA GLY A 349 1.89 22.19 37.03
C GLY A 349 1.71 23.63 37.52
N ALA A 350 1.77 24.62 36.63
CA ALA A 350 1.49 26.02 36.97
C ALA A 350 0.02 26.26 37.34
N HIS A 351 -0.91 25.57 36.67
CA HIS A 351 -2.34 25.66 37.00
C HIS A 351 -2.68 24.98 38.33
N GLU A 352 -2.11 23.81 38.62
CA GLU A 352 -2.30 23.13 39.90
C GLU A 352 -1.72 23.94 41.07
N ALA A 353 -0.53 24.52 40.91
CA ALA A 353 0.06 25.42 41.90
C ALA A 353 -0.81 26.65 42.18
N SER A 354 -1.43 27.23 41.14
CA SER A 354 -2.34 28.37 41.29
C SER A 354 -3.66 28.02 42.00
N SER A 355 -4.15 26.79 41.85
CA SER A 355 -5.39 26.31 42.49
C SER A 355 -5.24 25.89 43.95
N ILE A 356 -4.00 25.68 44.42
CA ILE A 356 -3.68 25.37 45.82
C ILE A 356 -3.44 26.68 46.62
N SER A 357 -3.13 27.78 45.93
CA SER A 357 -2.94 29.12 46.52
C SER A 357 -4.20 29.99 46.61
N SER A 358 -5.35 29.46 46.18
CA SER A 358 -6.69 30.08 46.27
C SER A 358 -7.58 29.26 47.18
#